data_AF-R1I0A3-F1
#
_entry.id   AF-R1I0A3-F1
#
_cell.length_a   1.000
_cell.length_b   1.000
_cell.length_c   1.000
_cell.angle_alpha   90.00
_cell.angle_beta   90.00
_cell.angle_gamma   90.00
#
_symmetry.space_group_name_H-M   'P 1'
#
loop_
_entity.id
_entity.type
_entity.pdbx_description
1 polymer ?
#
loop_
_entity_poly.entity_id
_entity_poly.type
_entity_poly.pdbx_seq_one_letter_code
_entity_poly.pdbx_strand_id
1 'polypeptide(L)' 'MAAETYNPWTIVNLVFTHLAEQGLHPELGAAGHPGEPAAELLRAFGIVPTVEGDARVQAGIHDELAGLRARLLDTP' A
#
# COMPACT_ATOMS: atom_id res chain seq x y z
N MET A 1 11.73 -21.70 -10.41
CA MET A 1 10.92 -20.56 -10.90
C MET A 1 10.82 -19.59 -9.75
N ALA A 2 11.26 -18.34 -9.91
CA ALA A 2 11.09 -17.33 -8.88
C ALA A 2 9.58 -17.07 -8.71
N ALA A 3 9.09 -17.04 -7.47
CA ALA A 3 7.70 -16.67 -7.21
C ALA A 3 7.52 -15.21 -7.63
N GLU A 4 6.56 -14.95 -8.53
CA GLU A 4 6.14 -13.58 -8.80
C GLU A 4 5.60 -12.98 -7.50
N THR A 5 6.09 -11.80 -7.14
CA THR A 5 5.65 -11.07 -5.97
C THR A 5 5.42 -9.62 -6.37
N TYR A 6 4.32 -9.07 -5.89
CA TYR A 6 3.93 -7.69 -6.15
C TYR A 6 3.82 -6.92 -4.84
N ASN A 7 4.10 -5.61 -4.90
CA ASN A 7 3.89 -4.73 -3.77
C ASN A 7 2.37 -4.54 -3.52
N PRO A 8 1.88 -4.74 -2.28
CA PRO A 8 0.48 -4.54 -1.91
C PRO A 8 -0.13 -3.21 -2.36
N TRP A 9 0.60 -2.10 -2.21
CA TRP A 9 0.15 -0.76 -2.60
C TRP A 9 0.03 -0.60 -4.11
N THR A 10 0.90 -1.23 -4.90
CA THR A 10 0.78 -1.21 -6.36
C THR A 10 -0.51 -1.88 -6.81
N ILE A 11 -0.87 -2.99 -6.18
CA ILE A 11 -2.12 -3.71 -6.47
C ILE A 11 -3.33 -2.90 -6.04
N VAL A 12 -3.31 -2.30 -4.84
CA VAL A 12 -4.38 -1.41 -4.39
C VAL A 12 -4.55 -0.24 -5.33
N ASN A 13 -3.47 0.44 -5.72
CA ASN A 13 -3.55 1.57 -6.64
C ASN A 13 -4.16 1.17 -7.99
N LEU A 14 -3.69 0.07 -8.59
CA LEU A 14 -4.23 -0.45 -9.85
C LEU A 14 -5.74 -0.73 -9.75
N VAL A 15 -6.16 -1.45 -8.70
CA VAL A 15 -7.56 -1.79 -8.48
C VAL A 15 -8.39 -0.55 -8.22
N PHE A 16 -7.90 0.38 -7.40
CA PHE A 16 -8.62 1.61 -7.06
C PHE A 16 -8.80 2.51 -8.27
N THR A 17 -7.76 2.68 -9.10
CA THR A 17 -7.86 3.42 -10.36
C THR A 17 -8.88 2.78 -11.29
N HIS A 18 -8.84 1.45 -11.46
CA HIS A 18 -9.80 0.75 -12.32
C HIS A 18 -11.25 0.90 -11.85
N LEU A 19 -11.49 0.81 -10.54
CA LEU A 19 -12.82 1.02 -9.96
C LEU A 19 -13.29 2.48 -10.12
N ALA A 20 -12.39 3.45 -9.93
CA ALA A 20 -12.67 4.87 -10.14
C ALA A 20 -13.03 5.19 -11.59
N GLU A 21 -12.35 4.57 -12.56
CA GLU A 21 -12.70 4.67 -13.99
C GLU A 21 -14.10 4.13 -14.30
N GLN A 22 -14.61 3.19 -13.50
CA GLN A 22 -15.98 2.68 -13.60
C GLN A 22 -17.01 3.52 -12.81
N GLY A 23 -16.59 4.63 -12.20
CA GLY A 23 -17.45 5.50 -11.39
C GLY A 23 -17.70 4.99 -9.97
N LEU A 24 -16.93 3.99 -9.51
CA LEU A 24 -16.97 3.51 -8.13
C LEU A 24 -15.97 4.30 -7.27
N HIS A 25 -16.29 4.49 -6.00
CA HIS A 25 -15.43 5.19 -5.05
C HIS A 25 -14.91 4.19 -4.00
N PRO A 26 -13.86 3.42 -4.32
CA PRO A 26 -13.31 2.46 -3.38
C PRO A 26 -12.66 3.18 -2.20
N GLU A 27 -12.96 2.70 -1.00
CA GLU A 27 -12.38 3.21 0.24
C GLU A 27 -11.62 2.09 0.94
N LEU A 28 -10.51 2.44 1.60
CA LEU A 28 -9.87 1.54 2.54
C LEU A 28 -10.78 1.45 3.77
N GLY A 29 -11.13 0.23 4.19
CA GLY A 29 -12.00 -0.01 5.35
C GLY A 29 -11.45 0.60 6.64
N ALA A 30 -12.16 0.42 7.75
CA ALA A 30 -11.96 1.16 9.02
C ALA A 30 -10.52 1.24 9.57
N ALA A 31 -9.63 0.30 9.23
CA ALA A 31 -8.22 0.30 9.66
C ALA A 31 -7.28 1.12 8.74
N GLY A 32 -7.72 1.54 7.55
CA GLY A 32 -6.91 2.31 6.59
C GLY A 32 -5.68 1.57 6.04
N HIS A 33 -5.47 0.30 6.41
CA HIS A 33 -4.32 -0.48 6.00
C HIS A 33 -4.66 -1.35 4.77
N PRO A 34 -4.00 -1.14 3.62
CA PRO A 34 -4.26 -1.90 2.40
C PRO A 34 -3.57 -3.27 2.36
N GLY A 35 -2.68 -3.55 3.31
CA GLY A 35 -1.80 -4.71 3.27
C GLY A 35 -2.55 -6.03 3.26
N GLU A 36 -3.51 -6.22 4.18
CA GLU A 36 -4.29 -7.46 4.29
C GLU A 36 -5.21 -7.69 3.08
N PRO A 37 -6.06 -6.72 2.66
CA PRO A 37 -6.92 -6.91 1.48
C PRO A 37 -6.14 -7.17 0.19
N ALA A 38 -5.01 -6.48 0.00
CA ALA A 38 -4.17 -6.67 -1.18
C ALA A 38 -3.45 -8.03 -1.17
N ALA A 39 -2.99 -8.48 0.01
CA ALA A 39 -2.39 -9.80 0.15
C ALA A 39 -3.40 -10.92 -0.14
N GLU A 40 -4.65 -10.79 0.32
CA GLU A 40 -5.73 -11.72 0.00
C GLU A 40 -6.04 -11.77 -1.50
N LEU A 41 -6.10 -10.61 -2.16
CA LEU A 41 -6.30 -10.53 -3.61
C LEU A 41 -5.15 -11.22 -4.38
N LEU A 42 -3.91 -10.97 -3.99
CA LEU A 42 -2.74 -11.62 -4.59
C LEU A 42 -2.76 -13.14 -4.39
N ARG A 43 -3.13 -13.61 -3.19
CA ARG A 43 -3.30 -15.05 -2.91
C ARG A 43 -4.40 -15.67 -3.77
N ALA A 44 -5.51 -14.97 -3.99
CA ALA A 44 -6.58 -15.43 -4.89
C ALA A 44 -6.11 -15.57 -6.34
N PHE A 45 -5.12 -14.78 -6.77
CA PHE A 45 -4.45 -14.89 -8.06
C PHE A 45 -3.28 -15.90 -8.08
N GLY A 46 -3.03 -16.63 -6.99
CA GLY A 46 -1.96 -17.61 -6.88
C GLY A 46 -0.56 -17.01 -6.65
N ILE A 47 -0.50 -15.72 -6.32
CA ILE A 47 0.74 -14.98 -6.06
C ILE A 47 0.98 -14.97 -4.55
N VAL A 48 2.22 -15.28 -4.13
CA VAL A 48 2.61 -15.21 -2.71
C VAL A 48 3.22 -13.84 -2.43
N PRO A 49 2.54 -12.95 -1.68
CA PRO A 49 3.10 -11.66 -1.30
C PRO A 49 4.21 -11.85 -0.26
N THR A 50 5.37 -11.23 -0.46
CA THR A 50 6.43 -11.16 0.55
C THR A 50 6.27 -9.86 1.35
N VAL A 51 6.14 -9.99 2.68
CA VAL A 51 5.90 -8.86 3.58
C VAL A 51 7.21 -8.14 3.97
N GLU A 52 8.36 -8.82 3.84
CA GLU A 52 9.64 -8.36 4.39
C GLU A 52 10.24 -7.12 3.71
N GLY A 53 9.93 -6.87 2.44
CA GLY A 53 10.37 -5.67 1.74
C GLY A 53 9.59 -4.41 2.14
N ASP A 54 8.31 -4.57 2.46
CA ASP A 54 7.39 -3.46 2.68
C ASP A 54 7.61 -2.84 4.06
N ALA A 55 7.79 -3.63 5.12
CA ALA A 55 7.93 -3.09 6.48
C ALA A 55 9.12 -2.13 6.65
N ARG A 56 10.29 -2.46 6.07
CA ARG A 56 11.50 -1.61 6.17
C ARG A 56 11.39 -0.35 5.31
N VAL A 57 10.78 -0.47 4.13
CA VAL A 57 10.53 0.67 3.23
C VAL A 57 9.46 1.60 3.80
N GLN A 58 8.36 1.05 4.33
CA GLN A 58 7.31 1.81 5.02
C GLN A 58 7.85 2.54 6.25
N ALA A 59 8.72 1.90 7.04
CA ALA A 59 9.39 2.56 8.16
C ALA A 59 10.22 3.76 7.69
N GLY A 60 11.03 3.59 6.63
CA GLY A 60 11.81 4.68 6.05
C GLY A 60 10.94 5.83 5.52
N ILE A 61 9.83 5.52 4.85
CA ILE A 61 8.85 6.50 4.39
C ILE A 61 8.21 7.23 5.58
N HIS A 62 7.86 6.52 6.65
CA HIS A 62 7.29 7.14 7.85
C HIS A 62 8.27 8.08 8.55
N ASP A 63 9.54 7.68 8.66
CA ASP A 63 10.61 8.50 9.23
C ASP A 63 10.85 9.76 8.39
N GLU A 64 10.86 9.63 7.05
CA GLU A 64 11.00 10.76 6.14
C GLU A 64 9.81 11.72 6.22
N LEU A 65 8.58 11.18 6.24
CA LEU A 65 7.36 11.99 6.41
C LEU A 65 7.32 12.68 7.78
N ALA A 66 7.80 12.04 8.84
CA ALA A 66 7.92 12.66 10.17
C ALA A 66 8.92 13.82 10.13
N GLY A 67 10.07 13.64 9.47
CA GLY A 67 11.05 14.71 9.26
C GLY A 67 10.52 15.88 8.45
N LEU A 68 9.73 15.61 7.40
CA LEU A 68 9.07 16.64 6.60
C LEU A 68 8.01 17.41 7.41
N ARG A 69 7.18 16.71 8.20
CA ARG A 69 6.20 17.35 9.09
C ARG A 69 6.85 18.27 10.10
N ALA A 70 7.92 17.82 10.76
CA ALA A 70 8.66 18.64 11.72
C ALA A 70 9.26 19.91 11.09
N ARG A 71 9.68 19.85 9.82
CA ARG A 71 10.24 21.01 9.11
C ARG A 71 9.17 21.98 8.61
N LEU A 72 8.05 21.46 8.14
CA LEU A 72 7.04 22.26 7.45
C LEU A 72 5.88 22.72 8.34
N LEU A 73 5.55 21.97 9.39
CA LEU A 73 4.41 22.24 10.27
C LEU A 73 4.81 22.77 11.65
N ASP A 74 6.07 22.57 12.06
CA ASP A 74 6.62 23.03 13.35
C ASP A 74 7.50 24.29 13.20
N THR A 75 7.46 24.96 12.04
CA THR A 75 7.98 26.31 11.89
C THR A 75 6.92 27.30 12.42
N PRO A 76 7.24 28.17 13.41
CA PRO A 76 6.28 29.13 13.96
C PRO A 76 5.83 30.20 12.96
#